data_AF-A0A957QGK2-F1
#
_entry.id   AF-A0A957QGK2-F1
#
_cell.length_a   1.000
_cell.length_b   1.000
_cell.length_c   1.000
_cell.angle_alpha   90.00
_cell.angle_beta   90.00
_cell.angle_gamma   90.00
#
_symmetry.space_group_name_H-M   'P 1'
#
loop_
_entity.id
_entity.type
_entity.pdbx_description
1 polymer ?
#
loop_
_entity_poly.entity_id
_entity_poly.type
_entity_poly.pdbx_seq_one_letter_code
_entity_poly.pdbx_strand_id
1 'polypeptide(L)'
;TLIQHLIRWVIETRQFDADTSATLQAILDTEISPELVPAETGESDTPAQSTEARIGPYELQDFHLYYILRFGFRPSKVAFLSCHAWHNRRHGPWPDFLPDAKRNQYSLATIKRWLDVFLFRFFQISQFKRSAMPNGPKIGSGGSLSPRGDWRAPSDSHATVWLEELRQNVPDEDEGA
;
A
#
# COMPACT_ATOMS: atom_id res chain seq x y z
N THR A 1 4.49 -4.92 4.27
CA THR A 1 5.14 -4.10 3.22
C THR A 1 6.65 -4.40 3.16
N LEU A 2 7.37 -3.93 2.12
CA LEU A 2 8.82 -4.17 1.96
C LEU A 2 9.66 -3.74 3.17
N ILE A 3 9.32 -2.62 3.81
CA ILE A 3 10.05 -2.12 4.99
C ILE A 3 10.02 -3.14 6.15
N GLN A 4 8.87 -3.75 6.41
CA GLN A 4 8.77 -4.78 7.45
C GLN A 4 9.66 -5.99 7.13
N HIS A 5 9.74 -6.39 5.87
CA HIS A 5 10.62 -7.47 5.43
C HIS A 5 12.11 -7.12 5.63
N LEU A 6 12.52 -5.89 5.30
CA LEU A 6 13.91 -5.45 5.50
C LEU A 6 14.29 -5.45 6.98
N ILE A 7 13.42 -4.99 7.87
CA ILE A 7 13.68 -5.02 9.32
C ILE A 7 13.79 -6.48 9.80
N ARG A 8 12.88 -7.37 9.38
CA ARG A 8 12.97 -8.81 9.71
C ARG A 8 14.27 -9.43 9.21
N TRP A 9 14.65 -9.15 7.97
CA TRP A 9 15.90 -9.63 7.39
C TRP A 9 17.14 -9.16 8.19
N VAL A 10 17.15 -7.89 8.64
CA VAL A 10 18.22 -7.35 9.50
C VAL A 10 18.31 -8.10 10.83
N ILE A 11 17.16 -8.41 11.46
CA ILE A 11 17.07 -9.19 12.70
C ILE A 11 17.58 -10.62 12.47
N GLU A 12 17.06 -11.31 11.46
CA GLU A 12 17.36 -12.72 11.17
C GLU A 12 18.84 -12.93 10.80
N THR A 13 19.42 -11.99 10.05
CA THR A 13 20.83 -12.05 9.64
C THR A 13 21.79 -11.50 10.69
N ARG A 14 21.30 -11.07 11.85
CA ARG A 14 22.09 -10.57 12.99
C ARG A 14 23.10 -9.50 12.60
N GLN A 15 22.66 -8.49 11.84
CA GLN A 15 23.53 -7.36 11.46
C GLN A 15 23.94 -6.51 12.66
N PHE A 16 23.20 -6.59 13.77
CA PHE A 16 23.44 -5.85 15.01
C PHE A 16 23.42 -6.79 16.23
N ASP A 17 23.69 -6.23 17.41
CA ASP A 17 23.63 -6.96 18.67
C ASP A 17 22.21 -7.42 19.04
N ALA A 18 22.13 -8.27 20.07
CA ALA A 18 20.89 -8.88 20.50
C ALA A 18 19.87 -7.84 21.00
N ASP A 19 20.35 -6.81 21.70
CA ASP A 19 19.50 -5.77 22.28
C ASP A 19 18.88 -4.88 21.19
N THR A 20 19.65 -4.50 20.16
CA THR A 20 19.11 -3.81 18.97
C THR A 20 18.11 -4.68 18.25
N SER A 21 18.41 -5.97 18.06
CA SER A 21 17.51 -6.91 17.38
C SER A 21 16.18 -7.08 18.12
N ALA A 22 16.22 -7.16 19.46
CA ALA A 22 15.03 -7.20 20.30
C ALA A 22 14.20 -5.91 20.18
N THR A 23 14.86 -4.76 20.10
CA THR A 23 14.19 -3.47 19.91
C THR A 23 13.51 -3.38 18.53
N LEU A 24 14.19 -3.81 17.47
CA LEU A 24 13.61 -3.86 16.11
C LEU A 24 12.41 -4.82 16.04
N GLN A 25 12.47 -5.94 16.75
CA GLN A 25 11.34 -6.87 16.85
C GLN A 25 10.14 -6.21 17.56
N ALA A 26 10.37 -5.50 18.66
CA ALA A 26 9.31 -4.75 19.34
C ALA A 26 8.67 -3.68 18.44
N ILE A 27 9.48 -2.97 17.63
CA ILE A 27 8.97 -2.01 16.61
C ILE A 27 8.07 -2.70 15.59
N LEU A 28 8.41 -3.91 15.13
CA LEU A 28 7.58 -4.67 14.17
C LEU A 28 6.26 -5.16 14.77
N ASP A 29 6.26 -5.45 16.06
CA ASP A 29 5.09 -5.95 16.78
C ASP A 29 4.14 -4.82 17.20
N THR A 30 4.64 -3.58 17.22
CA THR A 30 3.84 -2.37 17.48
C THR A 30 3.05 -1.96 16.24
N GLU A 31 1.79 -1.57 16.43
CA GLU A 31 0.93 -1.08 15.34
C GLU A 31 1.46 0.26 14.77
N ILE A 32 1.53 0.37 13.45
CA ILE A 32 2.02 1.58 12.78
C ILE A 32 0.91 2.63 12.78
N SER A 33 1.04 3.66 13.61
CA SER A 33 0.12 4.81 13.63
C SER A 33 0.79 6.13 13.21
N PRO A 34 0.07 7.01 12.49
CA PRO A 34 0.52 8.36 12.13
C PRO A 34 0.61 9.36 13.29
N GLU A 35 0.23 9.01 14.52
CA GLU A 35 0.15 9.98 15.61
C GLU A 35 1.53 10.31 16.20
N LEU A 36 1.81 11.63 16.32
CA LEU A 36 2.87 12.19 17.16
C LEU A 36 2.32 12.69 18.51
N VAL A 37 1.00 12.62 18.71
CA VAL A 37 0.30 13.10 19.90
C VAL A 37 -0.10 11.87 20.72
N PRO A 38 0.08 11.86 22.05
CA PRO A 38 -0.44 10.78 22.88
C PRO A 38 -1.94 10.63 22.64
N ALA A 39 -2.45 9.39 22.68
CA ALA A 39 -3.89 9.14 22.69
C ALA A 39 -4.53 10.06 23.75
N GLU A 40 -5.49 10.89 23.33
CA GLU A 40 -6.28 11.66 24.29
C GLU A 40 -6.95 10.63 25.21
N THR A 41 -6.68 10.75 26.51
CA THR A 41 -7.05 9.83 27.59
C THR A 41 -6.24 8.52 27.63
N GLY A 42 -5.38 8.38 28.66
CA GLY A 42 -4.53 7.22 28.94
C GLY A 42 -5.28 5.95 29.36
N GLU A 43 -6.31 5.57 28.62
CA GLU A 43 -7.13 4.37 28.86
C GLU A 43 -7.10 3.36 27.70
N SER A 44 -6.39 3.63 26.59
CA SER A 44 -6.17 2.62 25.55
C SER A 44 -4.76 2.64 24.97
N ASP A 45 -4.12 1.48 24.96
CA ASP A 45 -2.83 1.18 24.31
C ASP A 45 -2.94 1.15 22.76
N THR A 46 -4.09 1.54 22.21
CA THR A 46 -4.37 1.55 20.77
C THR A 46 -4.35 2.98 20.22
N PRO A 47 -3.62 3.23 19.11
CA PRO A 47 -3.59 4.54 18.48
C PRO A 47 -4.98 4.99 17.98
N ALA A 48 -5.32 6.27 18.14
CA ALA A 48 -6.67 6.76 17.82
C ALA A 48 -6.92 6.92 16.31
N GLN A 49 -5.86 7.06 15.52
CA GLN A 49 -5.91 7.21 14.07
C GLN A 49 -5.13 6.09 13.37
N SER A 50 -5.78 5.38 12.43
CA SER A 50 -5.13 4.44 11.50
C SER A 50 -5.06 5.04 10.10
N THR A 51 -3.86 5.11 9.51
CA THR A 51 -3.68 5.59 8.14
C THR A 51 -4.41 4.69 7.14
N GLU A 52 -4.35 3.37 7.34
CA GLU A 52 -4.99 2.39 6.46
C GLU A 52 -6.52 2.50 6.48
N ALA A 53 -7.11 2.95 7.60
CA ALA A 53 -8.55 3.26 7.65
C ALA A 53 -8.94 4.36 6.64
N ARG A 54 -8.02 5.29 6.34
CA ARG A 54 -8.27 6.42 5.41
C ARG A 54 -7.85 6.13 3.98
N ILE A 55 -6.73 5.46 3.77
CA ILE A 55 -6.16 5.26 2.42
C ILE A 55 -6.34 3.84 1.88
N GLY A 56 -6.78 2.91 2.73
CA GLY A 56 -6.88 1.48 2.43
C GLY A 56 -5.65 0.69 2.87
N PRO A 57 -5.73 -0.65 2.83
CA PRO A 57 -4.64 -1.55 3.19
C PRO A 57 -3.42 -1.31 2.31
N TYR A 58 -2.24 -1.20 2.92
CA TYR A 58 -1.00 -0.90 2.19
C TYR A 58 -0.69 -1.95 1.12
N GLU A 59 -1.00 -3.22 1.33
CA GLU A 59 -0.78 -4.28 0.35
C GLU A 59 -1.58 -4.07 -0.94
N LEU A 60 -2.81 -3.55 -0.86
CA LEU A 60 -3.60 -3.20 -2.04
C LEU A 60 -3.05 -1.93 -2.70
N GLN A 61 -2.71 -0.91 -1.90
CA GLN A 61 -2.16 0.34 -2.42
C GLN A 61 -0.81 0.12 -3.12
N ASP A 62 0.07 -0.70 -2.56
CA ASP A 62 1.35 -1.09 -3.16
C ASP A 62 1.14 -1.91 -4.44
N PHE A 63 0.16 -2.82 -4.46
CA PHE A 63 -0.21 -3.58 -5.66
C PHE A 63 -0.68 -2.65 -6.79
N HIS A 64 -1.60 -1.74 -6.49
CA HIS A 64 -2.09 -0.74 -7.43
C HIS A 64 -0.97 0.15 -7.94
N LEU A 65 -0.12 0.66 -7.03
CA LEU A 65 1.03 1.48 -7.35
C LEU A 65 1.97 0.77 -8.32
N TYR A 66 2.33 -0.48 -8.04
CA TYR A 66 3.26 -1.22 -8.88
C TYR A 66 2.73 -1.35 -10.31
N TYR A 67 1.50 -1.82 -10.50
CA TYR A 67 0.98 -2.05 -11.84
C TYR A 67 0.68 -0.77 -12.63
N ILE A 68 0.28 0.30 -11.94
CA ILE A 68 0.03 1.60 -12.58
C ILE A 68 1.36 2.29 -12.91
N LEU A 69 2.31 2.34 -11.98
CA LEU A 69 3.58 3.03 -12.17
C LEU A 69 4.49 2.29 -13.17
N ARG A 70 4.61 0.96 -13.03
CA ARG A 70 5.55 0.18 -13.85
C ARG A 70 5.04 -0.05 -15.26
N PHE A 71 3.73 -0.30 -15.42
CA PHE A 71 3.16 -0.75 -16.69
C PHE A 71 2.10 0.19 -17.28
N GLY A 72 1.64 1.19 -16.53
CA GLY A 72 0.57 2.08 -17.00
C GLY A 72 -0.75 1.36 -17.23
N PHE A 73 -1.01 0.25 -16.53
CA PHE A 73 -2.24 -0.51 -16.73
C PHE A 73 -3.48 0.28 -16.31
N ARG A 74 -4.53 0.17 -17.13
CA ARG A 74 -5.86 0.70 -16.83
C ARG A 74 -6.44 0.11 -15.53
N PRO A 75 -7.25 0.86 -14.77
CA PRO A 75 -7.84 0.41 -13.51
C PRO A 75 -8.53 -0.95 -13.57
N SER A 76 -9.36 -1.21 -14.59
CA SER A 76 -10.04 -2.50 -14.75
C SER A 76 -9.09 -3.69 -14.80
N LYS A 77 -7.95 -3.54 -15.49
CA LYS A 77 -6.91 -4.58 -15.55
C LYS A 77 -6.25 -4.76 -14.19
N VAL A 78 -5.99 -3.67 -13.47
CA VAL A 78 -5.39 -3.72 -12.13
C VAL A 78 -6.35 -4.37 -11.13
N ALA A 79 -7.64 -4.04 -11.18
CA ALA A 79 -8.69 -4.67 -10.36
C ALA A 79 -8.80 -6.17 -10.64
N PHE A 80 -8.79 -6.58 -11.91
CA PHE A 80 -8.76 -7.99 -12.31
C PHE A 80 -7.55 -8.73 -11.73
N LEU A 81 -6.35 -8.19 -11.90
CA LEU A 81 -5.12 -8.80 -11.37
C LEU A 81 -5.14 -8.88 -9.83
N SER A 82 -5.62 -7.83 -9.18
CA SER A 82 -5.75 -7.76 -7.73
C SER A 82 -6.75 -8.80 -7.22
N CYS A 83 -7.90 -8.96 -7.88
CA CYS A 83 -8.90 -9.98 -7.52
C CYS A 83 -8.32 -11.39 -7.62
N HIS A 84 -7.61 -11.71 -8.71
CA HIS A 84 -6.95 -13.01 -8.84
C HIS A 84 -5.86 -13.27 -7.80
N ALA A 85 -5.21 -12.22 -7.27
CA ALA A 85 -4.19 -12.35 -6.25
C ALA A 85 -4.78 -12.43 -4.83
N TRP A 86 -5.87 -11.71 -4.55
CA TRP A 86 -6.32 -11.44 -3.18
C TRP A 86 -7.70 -11.98 -2.82
N HIS A 87 -8.51 -12.45 -3.76
CA HIS A 87 -9.87 -12.90 -3.46
C HIS A 87 -9.90 -14.14 -2.53
N ASN A 88 -8.89 -15.00 -2.62
CA ASN A 88 -8.82 -16.21 -1.82
C ASN A 88 -7.43 -16.38 -1.19
N ARG A 89 -7.34 -16.18 0.13
CA ARG A 89 -6.08 -16.33 0.88
C ARG A 89 -5.47 -17.73 0.87
N ARG A 90 -6.21 -18.75 0.43
CA ARG A 90 -5.71 -20.12 0.30
C ARG A 90 -5.04 -20.38 -1.05
N HIS A 91 -5.12 -19.45 -1.99
CA HIS A 91 -4.54 -19.58 -3.33
C HIS A 91 -3.28 -18.72 -3.45
N GLY A 92 -2.27 -19.26 -4.13
CA GLY A 92 -0.98 -18.59 -4.31
C GLY A 92 -0.06 -18.67 -3.08
N PRO A 93 1.21 -18.28 -3.25
CA PRO A 93 2.18 -18.28 -2.17
C PRO A 93 2.02 -17.06 -1.26
N TRP A 94 2.27 -17.25 0.03
CA TRP A 94 2.48 -16.16 0.98
C TRP A 94 3.95 -16.10 1.38
N PRO A 95 4.47 -14.92 1.75
CA PRO A 95 5.81 -14.84 2.33
C PRO A 95 5.88 -15.65 3.64
N ASP A 96 6.97 -16.42 3.82
CA ASP A 96 7.13 -17.35 4.95
C ASP A 96 7.03 -16.66 6.32
N PHE A 97 7.48 -15.40 6.39
CA PHE A 97 7.46 -14.60 7.60
C PHE A 97 6.07 -14.04 7.96
N LEU A 98 5.06 -14.20 7.10
CA LEU A 98 3.73 -13.63 7.31
C LEU A 98 2.82 -14.63 8.07
N PRO A 99 2.41 -14.32 9.31
CA PRO A 99 1.52 -15.18 10.08
C PRO A 99 0.17 -15.37 9.38
N ASP A 100 -0.47 -16.53 9.57
CA ASP A 100 -1.79 -16.83 8.99
C ASP A 100 -2.85 -15.77 9.31
N ALA A 101 -2.79 -15.19 10.51
CA ALA A 101 -3.69 -14.13 10.95
C ALA A 101 -3.55 -12.83 10.12
N LYS A 102 -2.40 -12.59 9.48
CA LYS A 102 -2.13 -11.44 8.61
C LYS A 102 -2.29 -11.75 7.12
N ARG A 103 -2.79 -12.94 6.76
CA ARG A 103 -3.09 -13.32 5.37
C ARG A 103 -4.50 -12.87 5.00
N ASN A 104 -4.58 -11.63 4.53
CA ASN A 104 -5.85 -10.97 4.18
C ASN A 104 -6.43 -11.52 2.86
N GLN A 105 -7.75 -11.39 2.72
CA GLN A 105 -8.46 -11.61 1.46
C GLN A 105 -9.44 -10.47 1.22
N TYR A 106 -9.70 -10.13 -0.04
CA TYR A 106 -10.52 -8.98 -0.41
C TYR A 106 -11.52 -9.33 -1.52
N SER A 107 -12.78 -8.94 -1.33
CA SER A 107 -13.80 -8.99 -2.38
C SER A 107 -13.48 -8.00 -3.50
N LEU A 108 -14.05 -8.21 -4.68
CA LEU A 108 -13.89 -7.26 -5.80
C LEU A 108 -14.40 -5.87 -5.43
N ALA A 109 -15.52 -5.78 -4.71
CA ALA A 109 -16.06 -4.51 -4.20
C ALA A 109 -15.04 -3.76 -3.32
N THR A 110 -14.34 -4.48 -2.44
CA THR A 110 -13.30 -3.90 -1.58
C THR A 110 -12.11 -3.41 -2.40
N ILE A 111 -11.68 -4.20 -3.39
CA ILE A 111 -10.60 -3.84 -4.30
C ILE A 111 -10.98 -2.58 -5.11
N LYS A 112 -12.18 -2.55 -5.70
CA LYS A 112 -12.69 -1.42 -6.47
C LYS A 112 -12.72 -0.14 -5.64
N ARG A 113 -13.26 -0.21 -4.42
CA ARG A 113 -13.29 0.92 -3.48
C ARG A 113 -11.88 1.47 -3.23
N TRP A 114 -10.92 0.61 -2.90
CA TRP A 114 -9.57 1.07 -2.56
C TRP A 114 -8.75 1.48 -3.79
N LEU A 115 -9.08 0.96 -4.97
CA LEU A 115 -8.54 1.43 -6.23
C LEU A 115 -9.10 2.83 -6.59
N ASP A 116 -10.38 3.11 -6.36
CA ASP A 116 -10.95 4.47 -6.53
C ASP A 116 -10.19 5.48 -5.65
N VAL A 117 -10.03 5.16 -4.36
CA VAL A 117 -9.23 5.96 -3.41
C VAL A 117 -7.80 6.13 -3.90
N PHE A 118 -7.14 5.06 -4.38
CA PHE A 118 -5.80 5.15 -4.95
C PHE A 118 -5.75 6.13 -6.12
N LEU A 119 -6.63 5.99 -7.11
CA LEU A 119 -6.63 6.78 -8.34
C LEU A 119 -6.85 8.26 -8.05
N PHE A 120 -7.84 8.59 -7.22
CA PHE A 120 -8.10 9.97 -6.79
C PHE A 120 -6.86 10.55 -6.10
N ARG A 121 -6.27 9.82 -5.16
CA ARG A 121 -5.11 10.30 -4.41
C ARG A 121 -3.88 10.46 -5.29
N PHE A 122 -3.59 9.45 -6.10
CA PHE A 122 -2.40 9.35 -6.91
C PHE A 122 -2.38 10.37 -8.04
N PHE A 123 -3.49 10.51 -8.78
CA PHE A 123 -3.54 11.37 -9.98
C PHE A 123 -4.02 12.80 -9.71
N GLN A 124 -4.71 13.08 -8.59
CA GLN A 124 -5.30 14.41 -8.35
C GLN A 124 -4.69 15.17 -7.17
N ILE A 125 -4.52 14.53 -6.00
CA ILE A 125 -4.20 15.30 -4.77
C ILE A 125 -2.81 15.06 -4.17
N SER A 126 -1.99 14.16 -4.75
CA SER A 126 -0.65 13.86 -4.21
C SER A 126 0.51 14.36 -5.06
N GLN A 127 0.30 14.66 -6.34
CA GLN A 127 1.41 14.96 -7.25
C GLN A 127 2.17 16.22 -6.87
N PHE A 128 1.49 17.28 -6.42
CA PHE A 128 2.16 18.51 -5.97
C PHE A 128 3.17 18.27 -4.84
N LYS A 129 2.90 17.31 -3.95
CA LYS A 129 3.80 16.94 -2.84
C LYS A 129 5.08 16.27 -3.34
N ARG A 130 5.01 15.57 -4.47
CA ARG A 130 6.16 14.87 -5.08
C ARG A 130 7.05 15.81 -5.88
N SER A 131 6.49 16.89 -6.45
CA SER A 131 7.23 17.85 -7.26
C SER A 131 8.42 18.50 -6.54
N ALA A 132 8.40 18.57 -5.21
CA ALA A 132 9.46 19.12 -4.37
C ALA A 132 10.09 18.10 -3.40
N MET A 133 10.08 16.81 -3.74
CA MET A 133 10.61 15.78 -2.83
C MET A 133 12.15 15.81 -2.72
N PRO A 134 12.72 15.59 -1.51
CA PRO A 134 14.16 15.50 -1.28
C PRO A 134 14.86 14.41 -2.13
N ASN A 135 16.18 14.45 -2.15
CA ASN A 135 16.99 13.42 -2.80
C ASN A 135 16.83 12.07 -2.07
N GLY A 136 16.79 10.98 -2.85
CA GLY A 136 16.80 9.62 -2.32
C GLY A 136 17.06 8.61 -3.45
N PRO A 137 17.68 7.46 -3.16
CA PRO A 137 17.92 6.44 -4.16
C PRO A 137 16.62 5.73 -4.54
N LYS A 138 16.49 5.38 -5.82
CA LYS A 138 15.45 4.47 -6.29
C LYS A 138 15.74 3.06 -5.78
N ILE A 139 14.72 2.40 -5.23
CA ILE A 139 14.78 1.01 -4.79
C ILE A 139 13.75 0.18 -5.56
N GLY A 140 14.17 -0.98 -6.06
CA GLY A 140 13.31 -1.93 -6.77
C GLY A 140 13.08 -1.61 -8.25
N SER A 141 12.50 -2.58 -8.96
CA SER A 141 12.23 -2.50 -10.41
C SER A 141 10.93 -1.77 -10.74
N GLY A 142 10.02 -1.64 -9.77
CA GLY A 142 8.69 -1.04 -9.95
C GLY A 142 8.70 0.46 -10.26
N GLY A 143 9.82 1.14 -10.04
CA GLY A 143 9.92 2.59 -10.23
C GLY A 143 10.04 3.34 -8.91
N SER A 144 10.25 4.65 -9.03
CA SER A 144 10.25 5.62 -7.94
C SER A 144 9.28 6.76 -8.26
N LEU A 145 8.92 7.53 -7.24
CA LEU A 145 8.00 8.66 -7.41
C LEU A 145 8.72 10.01 -7.60
N SER A 146 10.02 9.96 -7.91
CA SER A 146 10.82 11.16 -8.15
C SER A 146 10.36 11.89 -9.41
N PRO A 147 10.06 13.21 -9.35
CA PRO A 147 9.79 14.03 -10.53
C PRO A 147 11.04 14.19 -11.42
N ARG A 148 12.20 13.82 -10.88
CA ARG A 148 13.51 13.83 -11.55
C ARG A 148 13.89 12.44 -12.09
N GLY A 149 13.03 11.44 -11.90
CA GLY A 149 13.25 10.05 -12.29
C GLY A 149 12.04 9.49 -13.02
N ASP A 150 11.46 8.42 -12.47
CA ASP A 150 10.46 7.60 -13.18
C ASP A 150 9.07 8.24 -13.28
N TRP A 151 8.71 9.21 -12.41
CA TRP A 151 7.35 9.74 -12.35
C TRP A 151 7.28 11.24 -12.64
N ARG A 152 7.07 11.58 -13.91
CA ARG A 152 6.93 12.96 -14.40
C ARG A 152 5.46 13.24 -14.73
N ALA A 153 4.74 13.87 -13.81
CA ALA A 153 3.33 14.20 -13.97
C ALA A 153 3.02 15.65 -13.55
N PRO A 154 2.04 16.31 -14.20
CA PRO A 154 1.57 17.65 -13.82
C PRO A 154 0.93 17.65 -12.43
N SER A 155 1.13 18.72 -11.65
CA SER A 155 0.62 18.80 -10.26
C SER A 155 -0.87 19.17 -10.19
N ASP A 156 -1.44 19.58 -11.32
CA ASP A 156 -2.79 20.11 -11.54
C ASP A 156 -3.63 19.18 -12.44
N SER A 157 -3.23 17.91 -12.60
CA SER A 157 -4.07 16.91 -13.31
C SER A 157 -5.30 16.50 -12.52
N HIS A 158 -6.32 16.04 -13.26
CA HIS A 158 -7.52 15.44 -12.71
C HIS A 158 -7.51 13.91 -12.87
N ALA A 159 -8.10 13.20 -11.89
CA ALA A 159 -8.23 11.73 -11.93
C ALA A 159 -9.43 11.25 -12.75
N THR A 160 -10.21 12.16 -13.36
CA THR A 160 -11.53 11.89 -13.97
C THR A 160 -11.52 10.69 -14.92
N VAL A 161 -10.59 10.63 -15.86
CA VAL A 161 -10.54 9.55 -16.87
C VAL A 161 -10.27 8.19 -16.22
N TRP A 162 -9.43 8.15 -15.20
CA TRP A 162 -9.11 6.92 -14.47
C TRP A 162 -10.29 6.44 -13.62
N LEU A 163 -10.96 7.37 -12.93
CA LEU A 163 -12.14 7.06 -12.12
C LEU A 163 -13.32 6.59 -12.98
N GLU A 164 -13.51 7.20 -14.15
CA GLU A 164 -14.56 6.78 -15.09
C GLU A 164 -14.27 5.40 -15.67
N GLU A 165 -13.02 5.12 -16.06
CA GLU A 165 -12.63 3.78 -16.52
C GLU A 165 -12.91 2.70 -15.47
N LEU A 166 -12.59 2.97 -14.20
CA LEU A 166 -12.86 2.08 -13.09
C LEU A 166 -14.37 1.83 -12.90
N ARG A 167 -15.18 2.88 -12.94
CA ARG A 167 -16.64 2.79 -12.71
C ARG A 167 -17.35 2.04 -13.82
N GLN A 168 -16.96 2.29 -15.07
CA GLN A 168 -17.61 1.68 -16.24
C GLN A 168 -17.22 0.21 -16.44
N ASN A 169 -16.02 -0.20 -16.02
CA ASN A 169 -15.44 -1.48 -16.43
C ASN A 169 -15.19 -2.48 -15.27
N VAL A 170 -15.49 -2.10 -14.02
CA VAL A 170 -15.37 -3.00 -12.87
C VAL A 170 -16.74 -3.14 -12.21
N PRO A 171 -17.28 -4.36 -12.06
CA PRO A 171 -18.53 -4.61 -11.34
C PRO A 171 -18.50 -4.08 -9.90
N ASP A 172 -19.66 -3.63 -9.40
CA ASP A 172 -19.81 -3.21 -8.00
C ASP A 172 -19.88 -4.40 -7.04
N GLU A 173 -20.35 -5.54 -7.52
CA GLU A 173 -20.47 -6.78 -6.77
C GLU A 173 -19.71 -7.90 -7.49
N ASP A 174 -19.29 -8.91 -6.73
CA ASP A 174 -18.83 -10.17 -7.30
C ASP A 174 -20.07 -10.86 -7.91
N GLU A 175 -20.26 -10.75 -9.23
CA GLU A 175 -21.30 -11.51 -9.94
C GLU A 175 -20.95 -13.01 -9.88
N GLY A 176 -21.35 -13.65 -8.79
CA GLY A 176 -21.53 -15.10 -8.62
C GLY A 176 -20.32 -16.00 -8.88
N ALA A 177 -19.73 -16.52 -7.80
CA ALA A 177 -19.08 -17.83 -7.81
C ALA A 177 -20.13 -18.96 -7.74
#